data_AF-A0A8C1N6Y6-F1
#
_entry.id   AF-A0A8C1N6Y6-F1
#
_cell.length_a   1.000
_cell.length_b   1.000
_cell.length_c   1.000
_cell.angle_alpha   90.00
_cell.angle_beta   90.00
_cell.angle_gamma   90.00
#
_symmetry.space_group_name_H-M   'P 1'
#
loop_
_entity.id
_entity.type
_entity.pdbx_description
1 polymer ?
#
loop_
_entity_poly.entity_id
_entity_poly.type
_entity_poly.pdbx_seq_one_letter_code
_entity_poly.pdbx_strand_id
1 'polypeptide(L)'
;MMKDIIPKSKTKGVDICAGKNFTYIIRSDLGCYMQTSDLNKGSDLTIFSLHPSCRNGDHYVADMEGHFYIIKAKSYRRVTDLSTDADAVVQDLDPDFQHGDHYLGINKFFVVIFKRRGICRITSSLGIISTDVKVNLSPKSSSGLYYWGLSECCCFLKPVSDWGVQYCKGADLEKDDGLVDYSVHPDVVNFLPGGLSITRGPAFGRWENIKTITNNSDTPVTWQKKIIKKVGYNKEKMTQITHNWKITPSVLIQSGDLTGLIAKCQFSFSAEYGGAQVCAMKETWNDATDAEELISFELKPHKSLYLWQYRLGLGDEPVLFCRDLIISNEPNPPNNVPLPPAQP
;
A
#
# COMPACT_ATOMS: atom_id res chain seq x y z
N MET A 1 -14.55 -11.14 6.21
CA MET A 1 -13.55 -10.77 5.18
C MET A 1 -12.22 -10.63 5.90
N MET A 2 -11.17 -11.33 5.47
CA MET A 2 -9.86 -11.27 6.14
C MET A 2 -9.24 -9.90 5.84
N LYS A 3 -8.71 -9.23 6.86
CA LYS A 3 -7.97 -7.97 6.72
C LYS A 3 -6.53 -8.29 7.02
N ASP A 4 -5.70 -8.32 5.99
CA ASP A 4 -4.28 -8.66 6.14
C ASP A 4 -3.40 -7.65 5.41
N ILE A 5 -2.12 -7.65 5.79
CA ILE A 5 -1.08 -6.94 5.05
C ILE A 5 -0.66 -7.81 3.87
N ILE A 6 -0.48 -7.20 2.71
CA ILE A 6 -0.04 -7.94 1.53
C ILE A 6 1.43 -8.35 1.74
N PRO A 7 1.78 -9.65 1.64
CA PRO A 7 3.16 -10.11 1.83
C PRO A 7 4.10 -9.57 0.75
N LYS A 8 5.40 -9.51 1.08
CA LYS A 8 6.46 -9.14 0.13
C LYS A 8 6.41 -9.95 -1.18
N SER A 9 6.05 -11.23 -1.10
CA SER A 9 5.98 -12.12 -2.26
C SER A 9 4.88 -11.74 -3.27
N LYS A 10 3.90 -10.94 -2.85
CA LYS A 10 2.80 -10.43 -3.70
C LYS A 10 2.95 -8.92 -3.99
N THR A 11 4.02 -8.26 -3.54
CA THR A 11 4.26 -6.84 -3.78
C THR A 11 5.57 -6.61 -4.52
N LYS A 12 5.55 -5.69 -5.50
CA LYS A 12 6.74 -5.24 -6.21
C LYS A 12 7.15 -3.87 -5.69
N GLY A 13 8.43 -3.67 -5.43
CA GLY A 13 8.97 -2.38 -4.98
C GLY A 13 8.56 -1.97 -3.56
N VAL A 14 7.99 -2.87 -2.77
CA VAL A 14 7.70 -2.63 -1.35
C VAL A 14 8.66 -3.43 -0.50
N ASP A 15 9.30 -2.81 0.48
CA ASP A 15 10.15 -3.53 1.44
C ASP A 15 10.25 -2.81 2.78
N ILE A 16 10.79 -3.49 3.79
CA ILE A 16 11.14 -2.87 5.08
C ILE A 16 12.63 -3.11 5.30
N CYS A 17 13.37 -2.07 5.65
CA CYS A 17 14.77 -2.18 6.05
C CYS A 17 15.06 -1.24 7.22
N ALA A 18 16.12 -1.45 7.99
CA ALA A 18 16.52 -0.48 9.00
C ALA A 18 18.03 -0.27 8.99
N GLY A 19 18.42 0.98 9.24
CA GLY A 19 19.80 1.36 9.48
C GLY A 19 20.03 1.58 10.97
N LYS A 20 21.08 2.32 11.30
CA LYS A 20 21.49 2.59 12.68
C LYS A 20 20.40 3.24 13.55
N ASN A 21 19.71 4.25 13.02
CA ASN A 21 18.81 5.11 13.80
C ASN A 21 17.35 5.00 13.40
N PHE A 22 17.06 4.47 12.21
CA PHE A 22 15.72 4.51 11.64
C PHE A 22 15.38 3.20 10.95
N THR A 23 14.10 2.88 11.01
CA THR A 23 13.45 1.90 10.14
C THR A 23 12.81 2.62 8.96
N TYR A 24 12.86 1.99 7.80
CA TYR A 24 12.36 2.52 6.55
C TYR A 24 11.34 1.55 5.96
N ILE A 25 10.20 2.08 5.53
CA ILE A 25 9.24 1.35 4.71
C ILE A 25 9.35 1.91 3.30
N ILE A 26 9.84 1.11 2.37
CA ILE A 26 10.00 1.49 0.97
C ILE A 26 8.69 1.22 0.24
N ARG A 27 8.19 2.23 -0.47
CA ARG A 27 7.03 2.14 -1.38
C ARG A 27 7.46 2.66 -2.75
N SER A 28 8.36 1.91 -3.40
CA SER A 28 8.82 2.26 -4.73
C SER A 28 7.73 2.24 -5.79
N ASP A 29 6.66 1.48 -5.56
CA ASP A 29 5.42 1.54 -6.34
C ASP A 29 4.74 2.92 -6.25
N LEU A 30 4.95 3.64 -5.15
CA LEU A 30 4.51 5.03 -4.94
C LEU A 30 5.63 6.05 -5.20
N GLY A 31 6.85 5.59 -5.48
CA GLY A 31 8.02 6.45 -5.67
C GLY A 31 8.49 7.15 -4.40
N CYS A 32 8.19 6.63 -3.22
CA CYS A 32 8.55 7.23 -1.93
C CYS A 32 8.94 6.18 -0.87
N TYR A 33 9.44 6.64 0.27
CA TYR A 33 9.65 5.81 1.45
C TYR A 33 9.30 6.58 2.73
N MET A 34 8.89 5.85 3.75
CA MET A 34 8.69 6.35 5.10
C MET A 34 9.93 6.04 5.93
N GLN A 35 10.39 7.01 6.71
CA GLN A 35 11.38 6.87 7.77
C GLN A 35 10.69 7.01 9.12
N THR A 36 11.08 6.18 10.09
CA THR A 36 10.58 6.23 11.47
C THR A 36 11.66 5.76 12.44
N SER A 37 11.72 6.36 13.63
CA SER A 37 12.62 5.92 14.70
C SER A 37 12.07 4.70 15.47
N ASP A 38 10.76 4.48 15.44
CA ASP A 38 10.08 3.44 16.20
C ASP A 38 8.74 3.06 15.54
N LEU A 39 8.66 1.85 14.97
CA LEU A 39 7.43 1.32 14.35
C LEU A 39 6.29 1.11 15.34
N ASN A 40 6.60 0.84 16.61
CA ASN A 40 5.60 0.59 17.65
C ASN A 40 4.96 1.89 18.13
N LYS A 41 5.76 2.95 18.27
CA LYS A 41 5.28 4.26 18.70
C LYS A 41 4.83 5.17 17.55
N GLY A 42 5.24 4.87 16.32
CA GLY A 42 4.98 5.73 15.17
C GLY A 42 5.66 7.09 15.30
N SER A 43 6.88 7.11 15.83
CA SER A 43 7.64 8.34 16.06
C SER A 43 8.37 8.81 14.79
N ASP A 44 8.47 10.13 14.63
CA ASP A 44 9.22 10.82 13.56
C ASP A 44 8.87 10.40 12.12
N LEU A 45 7.60 10.08 11.87
CA LEU A 45 7.11 9.60 10.57
C LEU A 45 7.35 10.64 9.48
N THR A 46 8.40 10.43 8.70
CA THR A 46 8.81 11.36 7.64
C THR A 46 8.80 10.65 6.30
N ILE A 47 8.15 11.25 5.30
CA ILE A 47 8.06 10.69 3.94
C ILE A 47 9.05 11.42 3.03
N PHE A 48 9.84 10.64 2.31
CA PHE A 48 10.84 11.09 1.36
C PHE A 48 10.56 10.55 -0.04
N SER A 49 11.00 11.28 -1.06
CA SER A 49 11.02 10.78 -2.44
C SER A 49 12.05 9.68 -2.59
N LEU A 50 11.77 8.72 -3.47
CA LEU A 50 12.82 7.89 -4.05
C LEU A 50 13.33 8.54 -5.32
N HIS A 51 14.66 8.66 -5.45
CA HIS A 51 15.30 9.01 -6.70
C HIS A 51 14.90 8.00 -7.79
N PRO A 52 14.66 8.42 -9.06
CA PRO A 52 14.29 7.50 -10.13
C PRO A 52 15.21 6.28 -10.28
N SER A 53 16.53 6.45 -10.13
CA SER A 53 17.51 5.34 -10.14
C SER A 53 17.36 4.36 -8.98
N CYS A 54 16.78 4.82 -7.87
CA CYS A 54 16.56 4.04 -6.65
C CYS A 54 15.21 3.31 -6.65
N ARG A 55 14.41 3.44 -7.71
CA ARG A 55 13.11 2.80 -7.83
C ARG A 55 13.19 1.42 -8.48
N ASN A 56 12.16 0.62 -8.23
CA ASN A 56 11.93 -0.69 -8.82
C ASN A 56 13.04 -1.70 -8.49
N GLY A 57 13.58 -1.61 -7.27
CA GLY A 57 14.35 -2.70 -6.67
C GLY A 57 13.43 -3.88 -6.35
N ASP A 58 13.96 -5.09 -6.51
CA ASP A 58 13.31 -6.31 -6.06
C ASP A 58 13.33 -6.38 -4.53
N HIS A 59 14.44 -5.93 -3.91
CA HIS A 59 14.59 -5.79 -2.46
C HIS A 59 15.37 -4.53 -2.09
N TYR A 60 15.15 -4.08 -0.86
CA TYR A 60 15.85 -2.94 -0.27
C TYR A 60 16.44 -3.34 1.07
N VAL A 61 17.72 -3.05 1.26
CA VAL A 61 18.45 -3.34 2.50
C VAL A 61 19.14 -2.07 2.97
N ALA A 62 19.25 -1.91 4.28
CA ALA A 62 20.08 -0.87 4.88
C ALA A 62 21.10 -1.54 5.80
N ASP A 63 22.31 -0.97 5.90
CA ASP A 63 23.33 -1.39 6.84
C ASP A 63 23.49 -0.40 8.00
N MET A 64 24.31 -0.77 8.99
CA MET A 64 24.60 0.06 10.16
C MET A 64 25.55 1.23 9.86
N GLU A 65 26.18 1.24 8.69
CA GLU A 65 27.11 2.28 8.24
C GLU A 65 26.40 3.42 7.48
N GLY A 66 25.10 3.25 7.19
CA GLY A 66 24.28 4.26 6.53
C GLY A 66 24.17 4.08 5.02
N HIS A 67 24.53 2.91 4.50
CA HIS A 67 24.30 2.57 3.09
C HIS A 67 22.98 1.86 2.90
N PHE A 68 22.39 2.07 1.73
CA PHE A 68 21.25 1.32 1.22
C PHE A 68 21.69 0.49 0.03
N TYR A 69 21.19 -0.75 -0.04
CA TYR A 69 21.44 -1.69 -1.13
C TYR A 69 20.11 -1.98 -1.81
N ILE A 70 20.03 -1.64 -3.08
CA ILE A 70 18.86 -1.82 -3.94
C ILE A 70 19.17 -3.01 -4.82
N ILE A 71 18.62 -4.16 -4.44
CA ILE A 71 18.83 -5.42 -5.15
C ILE A 71 17.89 -5.47 -6.35
N LYS A 72 18.46 -5.80 -7.51
CA LYS A 72 17.70 -5.94 -8.75
C LYS A 72 18.28 -7.06 -9.59
N ALA A 73 17.47 -8.10 -9.79
CA ALA A 73 17.84 -9.34 -10.45
C ALA A 73 19.13 -9.95 -9.89
N LYS A 74 20.25 -9.82 -10.62
CA LYS A 74 21.55 -10.44 -10.30
C LYS A 74 22.59 -9.45 -9.78
N SER A 75 22.17 -8.22 -9.50
CA SER A 75 23.06 -7.13 -9.11
C SER A 75 22.43 -6.31 -7.99
N TYR A 76 23.24 -5.47 -7.36
CA TYR A 76 22.73 -4.46 -6.44
C TYR A 76 23.39 -3.12 -6.69
N ARG A 77 22.62 -2.06 -6.42
CA ARG A 77 23.11 -0.68 -6.36
C ARG A 77 23.22 -0.27 -4.90
N ARG A 78 24.39 0.17 -4.47
CA ARG A 78 24.64 0.72 -3.13
C ARG A 78 24.66 2.25 -3.20
N VAL A 79 23.91 2.92 -2.34
CA VAL A 79 23.84 4.39 -2.21
C VAL A 79 23.90 4.81 -0.75
N THR A 80 24.23 6.05 -0.46
CA THR A 80 24.15 6.65 0.90
C THR A 80 22.83 7.37 1.16
N ASP A 81 22.08 7.71 0.10
CA ASP A 81 20.78 8.36 0.18
C ASP A 81 19.86 7.91 -0.97
N LEU A 82 18.72 7.32 -0.60
CA LEU A 82 17.70 6.84 -1.54
C LEU A 82 17.00 7.99 -2.30
N SER A 83 17.02 9.21 -1.77
CA SER A 83 16.38 10.39 -2.36
C SER A 83 17.21 11.02 -3.47
N THR A 84 18.53 10.83 -3.45
CA THR A 84 19.47 11.53 -4.33
C THR A 84 20.36 10.60 -5.16
N ASP A 85 20.34 9.28 -4.93
CA ASP A 85 21.24 8.31 -5.58
C ASP A 85 22.72 8.64 -5.30
N ALA A 86 22.99 9.20 -4.11
CA ALA A 86 24.31 9.64 -3.71
C ALA A 86 25.29 8.46 -3.55
N ASP A 87 26.53 8.69 -3.96
CA ASP A 87 27.65 7.73 -3.88
C ASP A 87 27.36 6.37 -4.51
N ALA A 88 26.55 6.37 -5.57
CA ALA A 88 26.06 5.15 -6.20
C ALA A 88 27.20 4.26 -6.73
N VAL A 89 27.22 3.01 -6.27
CA VAL A 89 28.10 1.95 -6.77
C VAL A 89 27.23 0.75 -7.17
N VAL A 90 27.48 0.17 -8.34
CA VAL A 90 26.78 -1.04 -8.80
C VAL A 90 27.75 -2.22 -8.80
N GLN A 91 27.32 -3.34 -8.24
CA GLN A 91 28.08 -4.59 -8.20
C GLN A 91 27.17 -5.78 -8.48
N ASP A 92 27.77 -6.87 -8.97
CA ASP A 92 27.06 -8.14 -9.10
C ASP A 92 26.80 -8.76 -7.73
N LEU A 93 25.67 -9.45 -7.59
CA LEU A 93 25.41 -10.32 -6.45
C LEU A 93 26.17 -11.62 -6.65
N ASP A 94 26.79 -12.10 -5.58
CA ASP A 94 27.30 -13.47 -5.53
C ASP A 94 26.17 -14.44 -5.96
N PRO A 95 26.43 -15.37 -6.92
CA PRO A 95 25.43 -16.32 -7.41
C PRO A 95 24.68 -17.06 -6.29
N ASP A 96 25.35 -17.29 -5.17
CA ASP A 96 24.83 -18.00 -4.01
C ASP A 96 23.81 -17.21 -3.18
N PHE A 97 23.74 -15.90 -3.37
CA PHE A 97 22.80 -14.98 -2.74
C PHE A 97 21.74 -14.46 -3.71
N GLN A 98 21.80 -14.82 -4.99
CA GLN A 98 20.73 -14.50 -5.94
C GLN A 98 19.45 -15.28 -5.58
N HIS A 99 18.29 -14.71 -5.95
CA HIS A 99 16.98 -15.34 -5.76
C HIS A 99 16.57 -15.57 -4.29
N GLY A 100 17.18 -14.88 -3.33
CA GLY A 100 16.65 -14.80 -1.96
C GLY A 100 15.23 -14.23 -1.95
N ASP A 101 14.39 -14.75 -1.05
CA ASP A 101 13.03 -14.25 -0.83
C ASP A 101 13.02 -12.95 -0.01
N HIS A 102 14.03 -12.76 0.85
CA HIS A 102 14.26 -11.53 1.61
C HIS A 102 15.75 -11.31 1.87
N TYR A 103 16.13 -10.05 2.06
CA TYR A 103 17.49 -9.61 2.36
C TYR A 103 17.43 -8.59 3.49
N LEU A 104 18.35 -8.67 4.45
CA LEU A 104 18.42 -7.73 5.56
C LEU A 104 19.86 -7.55 6.04
N GLY A 105 20.18 -6.39 6.60
CA GLY A 105 21.47 -6.10 7.23
C GLY A 105 21.35 -6.19 8.75
N ILE A 106 22.22 -6.96 9.40
CA ILE A 106 22.34 -7.06 10.86
C ILE A 106 23.79 -6.84 11.27
N ASN A 107 24.05 -5.92 12.19
CA ASN A 107 25.41 -5.55 12.60
C ASN A 107 26.34 -5.29 11.38
N LYS A 108 27.31 -6.17 11.12
CA LYS A 108 28.25 -6.13 9.97
C LYS A 108 28.00 -7.22 8.92
N PHE A 109 26.84 -7.87 8.99
CA PHE A 109 26.46 -9.00 8.16
C PHE A 109 25.18 -8.72 7.39
N PHE A 110 25.02 -9.41 6.28
CA PHE A 110 23.76 -9.55 5.55
C PHE A 110 23.19 -10.93 5.81
N VAL A 111 21.86 -11.01 5.87
CA VAL A 111 21.12 -12.26 5.91
C VAL A 111 20.27 -12.36 4.66
N VAL A 112 20.35 -13.50 3.99
CA VAL A 112 19.52 -13.84 2.83
C VAL A 112 18.62 -15.00 3.20
N ILE A 113 17.31 -14.76 3.16
CA ILE A 113 16.29 -15.74 3.56
C ILE A 113 15.77 -16.44 2.31
N PHE A 114 15.78 -17.77 2.33
CA PHE A 114 15.18 -18.62 1.30
C PHE A 114 14.00 -19.38 1.92
N LYS A 115 12.82 -18.76 1.96
CA LYS A 115 11.62 -19.25 2.63
C LYS A 115 11.21 -20.64 2.14
N ARG A 116 11.22 -20.87 0.82
CA ARG A 116 10.86 -22.19 0.25
C ARG A 116 11.80 -23.32 0.68
N ARG A 117 13.05 -22.97 0.99
CA ARG A 117 14.07 -23.91 1.44
C ARG A 117 14.12 -24.03 2.97
N GLY A 118 13.42 -23.15 3.70
CA GLY A 118 13.40 -23.10 5.16
C GLY A 118 14.76 -22.72 5.78
N ILE A 119 15.59 -21.95 5.06
CA ILE A 119 16.94 -21.61 5.50
C ILE A 119 17.20 -20.10 5.37
N CYS A 120 18.18 -19.61 6.11
CA CYS A 120 18.85 -18.36 5.77
C CYS A 120 20.37 -18.54 5.72
N ARG A 121 21.02 -17.67 4.97
CA ARG A 121 22.48 -17.58 4.84
C ARG A 121 22.94 -16.25 5.41
N ILE A 122 23.97 -16.26 6.23
CA ILE A 122 24.56 -15.08 6.85
C ILE A 122 25.93 -14.84 6.22
N THR A 123 26.20 -13.63 5.76
CA THR A 123 27.43 -13.27 5.04
C THR A 123 27.94 -11.88 5.44
N SER A 124 29.23 -11.62 5.33
CA SER A 124 29.80 -10.27 5.48
C SER A 124 29.71 -9.40 4.21
N SER A 125 29.39 -9.97 3.04
CA SER A 125 29.32 -9.25 1.77
C SER A 125 28.39 -9.92 0.77
N LEU A 126 27.63 -9.10 0.03
CA LEU A 126 26.73 -9.59 -1.01
C LEU A 126 27.41 -9.82 -2.38
N GLY A 127 28.63 -9.32 -2.61
CA GLY A 127 29.22 -9.24 -3.96
C GLY A 127 30.47 -10.10 -4.26
N ILE A 128 31.15 -10.65 -3.25
CA ILE A 128 32.36 -11.47 -3.42
C ILE A 128 32.34 -12.60 -2.39
N ILE A 129 32.92 -13.76 -2.74
CA ILE A 129 33.13 -14.96 -1.92
C ILE A 129 33.31 -14.59 -0.46
N SER A 130 32.20 -14.69 0.26
CA SER A 130 32.11 -14.46 1.68
C SER A 130 32.07 -15.81 2.38
N THR A 131 32.67 -15.91 3.57
CA THR A 131 32.31 -16.97 4.50
C THR A 131 30.82 -16.85 4.81
N ASP A 132 30.04 -17.86 4.42
CA ASP A 132 28.63 -17.91 4.73
C ASP A 132 28.32 -18.99 5.76
N VAL A 133 27.40 -18.68 6.68
CA VAL A 133 26.84 -19.65 7.60
C VAL A 133 25.40 -19.89 7.19
N LYS A 134 25.06 -21.16 6.98
CA LYS A 134 23.70 -21.60 6.69
C LYS A 134 23.05 -22.05 7.99
N VAL A 135 21.88 -21.48 8.29
CA VAL A 135 21.04 -21.86 9.44
C VAL A 135 19.62 -22.17 8.98
N ASN A 136 18.93 -23.01 9.75
CA ASN A 136 17.52 -23.31 9.49
C ASN A 136 16.65 -22.19 10.06
N LEU A 137 15.53 -21.89 9.41
CA LEU A 137 14.52 -21.00 9.96
C LEU A 137 13.64 -21.77 10.94
N SER A 138 13.35 -21.16 12.07
CA SER A 138 12.34 -21.66 12.98
C SER A 138 10.94 -21.60 12.34
N PRO A 139 9.99 -22.43 12.78
CA PRO A 139 8.60 -22.37 12.30
C PRO A 139 7.99 -20.98 12.44
N LYS A 140 8.18 -20.29 13.57
CA LYS A 140 7.63 -18.93 13.78
C LYS A 140 8.23 -17.94 12.77
N SER A 141 9.55 -17.98 12.59
CA SER A 141 10.29 -17.12 11.67
C SER A 141 9.96 -17.39 10.20
N SER A 142 9.49 -18.59 9.83
CA SER A 142 9.12 -18.92 8.45
C SER A 142 7.83 -18.23 7.95
N SER A 143 7.00 -17.73 8.87
CA SER A 143 5.67 -17.16 8.55
C SER A 143 5.67 -15.65 8.25
N GLY A 144 6.80 -14.96 8.44
CA GLY A 144 6.89 -13.50 8.29
C GLY A 144 6.52 -12.99 6.88
N LEU A 145 5.84 -11.84 6.83
CA LEU A 145 5.41 -11.16 5.60
C LEU A 145 6.52 -10.28 5.01
N TYR A 146 7.31 -9.65 5.88
CA TYR A 146 8.47 -8.80 5.59
C TYR A 146 9.53 -9.06 6.65
N TYR A 147 10.81 -8.92 6.30
CA TYR A 147 11.94 -9.15 7.20
C TYR A 147 12.93 -8.01 7.08
N TRP A 148 13.46 -7.55 8.21
CA TRP A 148 14.49 -6.51 8.25
C TRP A 148 15.39 -6.73 9.45
N GLY A 149 16.58 -6.15 9.43
CA GLY A 149 17.46 -6.14 10.59
C GLY A 149 17.30 -4.85 11.35
N LEU A 150 17.47 -4.90 12.67
CA LEU A 150 17.46 -3.74 13.56
C LEU A 150 18.56 -3.93 14.61
N SER A 151 19.68 -3.23 14.41
CA SER A 151 20.93 -3.46 15.15
C SER A 151 21.40 -4.92 15.02
N GLU A 152 21.49 -5.65 16.13
CA GLU A 152 21.86 -7.08 16.19
C GLU A 152 20.66 -8.02 16.09
N CYS A 153 19.44 -7.49 15.94
CA CYS A 153 18.23 -8.28 15.89
C CYS A 153 17.73 -8.46 14.45
N CYS A 154 17.15 -9.62 14.18
CA CYS A 154 16.25 -9.84 13.07
C CYS A 154 14.82 -9.49 13.49
N CYS A 155 14.10 -8.83 12.61
CA CYS A 155 12.70 -8.48 12.76
C CYS A 155 11.90 -9.04 11.60
N PHE A 156 10.65 -9.41 11.87
CA PHE A 156 9.71 -9.73 10.80
C PHE A 156 8.28 -9.31 11.15
N LEU A 157 7.56 -8.84 10.13
CA LEU A 157 6.15 -8.53 10.23
C LEU A 157 5.36 -9.83 10.21
N LYS A 158 4.46 -10.04 11.16
CA LYS A 158 3.62 -11.24 11.24
C LYS A 158 2.39 -11.08 10.33
N PRO A 159 1.77 -12.20 9.88
CA PRO A 159 0.37 -12.18 9.45
C PRO A 159 -0.52 -11.51 10.50
N VAL A 160 -1.54 -10.78 10.06
CA VAL A 160 -2.44 -10.08 10.97
C VAL A 160 -3.14 -11.09 11.90
N SER A 161 -3.21 -10.72 13.19
CA SER A 161 -3.90 -11.50 14.22
C SER A 161 -5.09 -10.72 14.78
N ASP A 162 -5.82 -11.33 15.72
CA ASP A 162 -6.90 -10.67 16.46
C ASP A 162 -6.45 -9.40 17.20
N TRP A 163 -5.14 -9.26 17.45
CA TRP A 163 -4.50 -8.09 18.09
C TRP A 163 -4.00 -7.03 17.10
N GLY A 164 -4.34 -7.16 15.82
CA GLY A 164 -3.92 -6.26 14.75
C GLY A 164 -2.55 -6.61 14.14
N VAL A 165 -1.90 -5.59 13.57
CA VAL A 165 -0.58 -5.73 12.92
C VAL A 165 0.51 -5.76 13.98
N GLN A 166 1.34 -6.80 13.93
CA GLN A 166 2.43 -7.02 14.87
C GLN A 166 3.72 -7.39 14.13
N TYR A 167 4.86 -7.11 14.76
CA TYR A 167 6.15 -7.61 14.33
C TYR A 167 6.86 -8.33 15.48
N CYS A 168 7.65 -9.33 15.13
CA CYS A 168 8.58 -9.98 16.06
C CYS A 168 9.96 -9.32 15.96
N LYS A 169 10.68 -9.30 17.08
CA LYS A 169 12.10 -8.93 17.16
C LYS A 169 12.84 -9.95 18.00
N GLY A 170 14.00 -10.42 17.52
CA GLY A 170 14.92 -11.25 18.31
C GLY A 170 16.28 -11.41 17.63
N ALA A 171 17.24 -12.02 18.33
CA ALA A 171 18.61 -12.15 17.84
C ALA A 171 18.82 -13.36 16.92
N ASP A 172 17.95 -14.36 16.99
CA ASP A 172 18.11 -15.65 16.32
C ASP A 172 16.84 -16.00 15.52
N LEU A 173 17.01 -16.36 14.25
CA LEU A 173 15.92 -16.83 13.38
C LEU A 173 15.76 -18.36 13.42
N GLU A 174 16.73 -19.09 13.99
CA GLU A 174 16.73 -20.55 14.13
C GLU A 174 15.92 -21.02 15.35
N LYS A 175 15.89 -20.20 16.41
CA LYS A 175 15.20 -20.51 17.66
C LYS A 175 13.98 -19.62 17.85
N ASP A 176 12.89 -20.21 18.33
CA ASP A 176 11.69 -19.45 18.68
C ASP A 176 11.84 -18.71 20.02
N ASP A 177 12.78 -19.15 20.86
CA ASP A 177 13.05 -18.58 22.17
C ASP A 177 13.65 -17.17 22.06
N GLY A 178 13.08 -16.21 22.78
CA GLY A 178 13.57 -14.83 22.84
C GLY A 178 13.01 -13.88 21.77
N LEU A 179 12.06 -14.33 20.94
CA LEU A 179 11.29 -13.45 20.06
C LEU A 179 10.24 -12.67 20.87
N VAL A 180 10.34 -11.35 20.85
CA VAL A 180 9.37 -10.44 21.48
C VAL A 180 8.46 -9.85 20.41
N ASP A 181 7.16 -9.89 20.67
CA ASP A 181 6.14 -9.36 19.78
C ASP A 181 5.81 -7.90 20.15
N TYR A 182 5.71 -7.03 19.15
CA TYR A 182 5.35 -5.63 19.28
C TYR A 182 4.20 -5.31 18.33
N SER A 183 3.29 -4.42 18.73
CA SER A 183 2.30 -3.86 17.80
C SER A 183 2.95 -2.85 16.85
N VAL A 184 2.36 -2.65 15.67
CA VAL A 184 2.75 -1.57 14.75
C VAL A 184 1.78 -0.41 14.91
N HIS A 185 2.30 0.82 14.98
CA HIS A 185 1.48 2.02 15.11
C HIS A 185 0.52 2.19 13.92
N PRO A 186 -0.74 2.59 14.11
CA PRO A 186 -1.72 2.71 13.02
C PRO A 186 -1.27 3.60 11.84
N ASP A 187 -0.56 4.69 12.11
CA ASP A 187 -0.05 5.56 11.04
C ASP A 187 1.07 4.94 10.22
N VAL A 188 1.80 3.98 10.78
CA VAL A 188 2.75 3.15 10.05
C VAL A 188 1.99 2.11 9.23
N VAL A 189 0.98 1.47 9.84
CA VAL A 189 0.10 0.50 9.16
C VAL A 189 -0.55 1.13 7.93
N ASN A 190 -1.04 2.36 8.01
CA ASN A 190 -1.65 3.09 6.90
C ASN A 190 -0.76 3.19 5.64
N PHE A 191 0.55 3.10 5.81
CA PHE A 191 1.52 3.17 4.71
C PHE A 191 1.84 1.80 4.08
N LEU A 192 1.52 0.70 4.77
CA LEU A 192 1.70 -0.65 4.27
C LEU A 192 0.60 -1.05 3.26
N PRO A 193 0.92 -1.85 2.23
CA PRO A 193 -0.08 -2.40 1.32
C PRO A 193 -1.10 -3.27 2.08
N GLY A 194 -2.39 -2.96 1.94
CA GLY A 194 -3.48 -3.60 2.69
C GLY A 194 -3.79 -2.93 4.03
N GLY A 195 -2.91 -2.07 4.54
CA GLY A 195 -3.02 -1.49 5.88
C GLY A 195 -4.21 -0.56 6.09
N LEU A 196 -4.68 0.15 5.05
CA LEU A 196 -5.91 0.95 5.15
C LEU A 196 -7.14 0.09 5.45
N SER A 197 -7.18 -1.16 4.99
CA SER A 197 -8.29 -2.06 5.31
C SER A 197 -8.39 -2.40 6.79
N ILE A 198 -7.25 -2.36 7.49
CA ILE A 198 -7.12 -2.67 8.90
C ILE A 198 -7.58 -1.48 9.74
N THR A 199 -7.10 -0.29 9.42
CA THR A 199 -7.34 0.94 10.21
C THR A 199 -8.64 1.66 9.86
N ARG A 200 -9.10 1.57 8.60
CA ARG A 200 -10.31 2.25 8.11
C ARG A 200 -11.43 1.30 7.72
N GLY A 201 -11.15 0.01 7.57
CA GLY A 201 -12.10 -0.98 7.09
C GLY A 201 -11.92 -1.30 5.60
N PRO A 202 -12.48 -2.42 5.13
CA PRO A 202 -12.27 -2.89 3.76
C PRO A 202 -12.79 -1.86 2.75
N ALA A 203 -12.18 -1.85 1.58
CA ALA A 203 -12.68 -1.07 0.47
C ALA A 203 -14.07 -1.56 0.07
N PHE A 204 -14.93 -0.61 -0.28
CA PHE A 204 -16.23 -0.90 -0.88
C PHE A 204 -16.40 -0.10 -2.15
N GLY A 205 -17.26 -0.62 -3.03
CA GLY A 205 -17.84 0.13 -4.12
C GLY A 205 -19.34 -0.10 -4.15
N ARG A 206 -20.14 0.98 -4.15
CA ARG A 206 -21.60 0.87 -4.13
C ARG A 206 -22.26 1.96 -4.96
N TRP A 207 -23.42 1.62 -5.52
CA TRP A 207 -24.32 2.59 -6.11
C TRP A 207 -25.11 3.31 -5.02
N GLU A 208 -25.19 4.63 -5.15
CA GLU A 208 -25.99 5.51 -4.29
C GLU A 208 -27.07 6.19 -5.15
N ASN A 209 -28.32 6.15 -4.70
CA ASN A 209 -29.39 6.89 -5.34
C ASN A 209 -29.23 8.37 -4.99
N ILE A 210 -28.82 9.17 -5.97
CA ILE A 210 -28.64 10.62 -5.78
C ILE A 210 -29.91 11.40 -6.11
N LYS A 211 -30.82 10.79 -6.89
CA LYS A 211 -32.11 11.39 -7.24
C LYS A 211 -33.14 10.34 -7.61
N THR A 212 -34.37 10.58 -7.19
CA THR A 212 -35.57 9.89 -7.69
C THR A 212 -36.52 10.92 -8.29
N ILE A 213 -37.10 10.59 -9.44
CA ILE A 213 -38.00 11.44 -10.21
C ILE A 213 -39.24 10.61 -10.51
N THR A 214 -40.43 11.11 -10.20
CA THR A 214 -41.69 10.39 -10.40
C THR A 214 -42.68 11.25 -11.16
N ASN A 215 -43.32 10.66 -12.17
CA ASN A 215 -44.47 11.25 -12.84
C ASN A 215 -45.75 10.68 -12.22
N ASN A 216 -46.44 11.48 -11.41
CA ASN A 216 -47.71 11.11 -10.78
C ASN A 216 -48.94 11.51 -11.63
N SER A 217 -48.75 12.03 -12.84
CA SER A 217 -49.84 12.45 -13.72
C SER A 217 -50.24 11.33 -14.68
N ASP A 218 -51.42 11.48 -15.29
CA ASP A 218 -51.95 10.56 -16.31
C ASP A 218 -51.37 10.80 -17.71
N THR A 219 -50.54 11.83 -17.88
CA THR A 219 -49.92 12.19 -19.16
C THR A 219 -48.40 12.07 -19.12
N PRO A 220 -47.72 11.74 -20.24
CA PRO A 220 -46.26 11.78 -20.30
C PRO A 220 -45.74 13.19 -19.95
N VAL A 221 -44.66 13.24 -19.17
CA VAL A 221 -44.01 14.49 -18.78
C VAL A 221 -42.61 14.51 -19.37
N THR A 222 -42.31 15.53 -20.17
CA THR A 222 -40.92 15.82 -20.55
C THR A 222 -40.23 16.48 -19.36
N TRP A 223 -39.16 15.85 -18.89
CA TRP A 223 -38.38 16.32 -17.77
C TRP A 223 -37.02 16.77 -18.27
N GLN A 224 -36.71 18.05 -18.08
CA GLN A 224 -35.40 18.64 -18.35
C GLN A 224 -34.97 19.42 -17.11
N LYS A 225 -34.04 18.89 -16.33
CA LYS A 225 -33.42 19.65 -15.24
C LYS A 225 -31.94 19.38 -15.14
N LYS A 226 -31.29 20.33 -14.49
CA LYS A 226 -29.93 20.20 -13.98
C LYS A 226 -29.94 19.24 -12.79
N ILE A 227 -29.07 18.24 -12.86
CA ILE A 227 -28.71 17.37 -11.75
C ILE A 227 -27.35 17.83 -11.25
N ILE A 228 -27.22 17.89 -9.93
CA ILE A 228 -25.96 18.12 -9.25
C ILE A 228 -25.47 16.76 -8.75
N LYS A 229 -24.28 16.36 -9.20
CA LYS A 229 -23.59 15.16 -8.72
C LYS A 229 -22.25 15.54 -8.13
N LYS A 230 -21.79 14.80 -7.13
CA LYS A 230 -20.46 15.04 -6.54
C LYS A 230 -19.44 14.24 -7.35
N VAL A 231 -18.34 14.84 -7.80
CA VAL A 231 -17.28 14.13 -8.53
C VAL A 231 -15.94 14.47 -7.90
N GLY A 232 -15.06 13.49 -7.82
CA GLY A 232 -13.71 13.69 -7.31
C GLY A 232 -13.47 12.98 -5.98
N TYR A 233 -12.45 13.46 -5.28
CA TYR A 233 -11.81 12.78 -4.16
C TYR A 233 -11.96 13.58 -2.87
N ASN A 234 -12.33 12.89 -1.79
CA ASN A 234 -12.48 13.50 -0.47
C ASN A 234 -11.11 13.68 0.21
N LYS A 235 -10.36 14.70 -0.22
CA LYS A 235 -9.00 14.98 0.24
C LYS A 235 -8.93 15.28 1.74
N GLU A 236 -9.90 16.00 2.29
CA GLU A 236 -9.92 16.35 3.73
C GLU A 236 -9.93 15.08 4.60
N LYS A 237 -10.87 14.16 4.36
CA LYS A 237 -10.98 12.89 5.10
C LYS A 237 -9.71 12.06 4.97
N MET A 238 -9.10 12.06 3.81
CA MET A 238 -7.90 11.28 3.56
C MET A 238 -6.64 11.93 4.13
N THR A 239 -6.60 13.25 4.28
CA THR A 239 -5.50 13.95 4.97
C THR A 239 -5.48 13.59 6.45
N GLN A 240 -6.61 13.24 7.05
CA GLN A 240 -6.66 12.71 8.43
C GLN A 240 -5.92 11.38 8.58
N ILE A 241 -5.69 10.62 7.50
CA ILE A 241 -4.88 9.39 7.55
C ILE A 241 -3.39 9.71 7.68
N THR A 242 -2.98 10.87 7.19
CA THR A 242 -1.57 11.27 7.07
C THR A 242 -1.22 12.46 7.94
N HIS A 243 -2.10 12.84 8.88
CA HIS A 243 -1.94 14.04 9.71
C HIS A 243 -0.64 14.03 10.53
N ASN A 244 -0.16 12.85 10.91
CA ASN A 244 1.10 12.67 11.65
C ASN A 244 2.32 12.47 10.74
N TRP A 245 2.16 12.51 9.42
CA TRP A 245 3.27 12.33 8.49
C TRP A 245 3.87 13.67 8.10
N LYS A 246 5.18 13.81 8.31
CA LYS A 246 5.97 14.91 7.78
C LYS A 246 6.39 14.59 6.34
N ILE A 247 5.70 15.16 5.37
CA ILE A 247 6.02 14.96 3.95
C ILE A 247 7.08 15.98 3.53
N THR A 248 8.22 15.51 3.01
CA THR A 248 9.29 16.41 2.58
C THR A 248 8.95 17.12 1.25
N PRO A 249 9.42 18.37 1.03
CA PRO A 249 9.09 19.12 -0.19
C PRO A 249 9.60 18.48 -1.50
N SER A 250 10.62 17.62 -1.42
CA SER A 250 11.18 16.90 -2.58
C SER A 250 10.28 15.75 -3.06
N VAL A 251 9.18 15.46 -2.35
CA VAL A 251 8.15 14.53 -2.80
C VAL A 251 7.38 15.13 -3.98
N LEU A 252 7.99 15.05 -5.17
CA LEU A 252 7.34 15.35 -6.46
C LEU A 252 6.31 14.26 -6.74
N ILE A 253 5.13 14.35 -6.12
CA ILE A 253 4.02 13.46 -6.44
C ILE A 253 3.38 13.96 -7.74
N GLN A 254 3.99 13.60 -8.87
CA GLN A 254 3.66 14.09 -10.21
C GLN A 254 2.25 13.73 -10.72
N SER A 255 1.32 13.23 -9.89
CA SER A 255 -0.03 12.87 -10.37
C SER A 255 -1.13 12.74 -9.29
N GLY A 256 -1.00 13.43 -8.15
CA GLY A 256 -2.04 13.49 -7.11
C GLY A 256 -1.49 13.24 -5.72
N ASP A 257 -2.18 13.71 -4.68
CA ASP A 257 -1.73 13.58 -3.29
C ASP A 257 -1.37 12.13 -2.93
N LEU A 258 -0.35 11.93 -2.08
CA LEU A 258 0.15 10.61 -1.64
C LEU A 258 -1.00 9.72 -1.15
N THR A 259 -1.93 10.33 -0.43
CA THR A 259 -3.15 9.68 0.08
C THR A 259 -4.05 9.15 -1.03
N GLY A 260 -4.15 9.87 -2.14
CA GLY A 260 -4.89 9.44 -3.32
C GLY A 260 -4.24 8.23 -3.97
N LEU A 261 -2.91 8.22 -4.09
CA LEU A 261 -2.17 7.06 -4.59
C LEU A 261 -2.33 5.83 -3.70
N ILE A 262 -2.22 5.98 -2.37
CA ILE A 262 -2.43 4.88 -1.42
C ILE A 262 -3.87 4.34 -1.53
N ALA A 263 -4.88 5.21 -1.64
CA ALA A 263 -6.27 4.78 -1.82
C ALA A 263 -6.48 4.04 -3.15
N LYS A 264 -5.89 4.52 -4.27
CA LYS A 264 -5.92 3.81 -5.56
C LYS A 264 -5.37 2.39 -5.42
N CYS A 265 -4.22 2.24 -4.76
CA CYS A 265 -3.64 0.93 -4.50
C CYS A 265 -4.60 0.07 -3.66
N GLN A 266 -5.15 0.61 -2.56
CA GLN A 266 -6.08 -0.13 -1.71
C GLN A 266 -7.32 -0.63 -2.47
N PHE A 267 -7.91 0.20 -3.34
CA PHE A 267 -9.05 -0.19 -4.17
C PHE A 267 -8.69 -1.27 -5.19
N SER A 268 -7.44 -1.29 -5.68
CA SER A 268 -6.97 -2.26 -6.66
C SER A 268 -6.72 -3.66 -6.08
N PHE A 269 -6.49 -3.77 -4.77
CA PHE A 269 -6.21 -5.05 -4.14
C PHE A 269 -7.43 -5.98 -4.14
N SER A 270 -7.18 -7.29 -3.98
CA SER A 270 -8.25 -8.29 -3.83
C SER A 270 -8.97 -8.14 -2.48
N ALA A 271 -10.15 -8.75 -2.37
CA ALA A 271 -10.91 -8.80 -1.12
C ALA A 271 -10.16 -9.53 0.02
N GLU A 272 -9.18 -10.39 -0.30
CA GLU A 272 -8.26 -11.02 0.67
C GLU A 272 -7.51 -9.98 1.51
N TYR A 273 -7.21 -8.82 0.92
CA TYR A 273 -6.46 -7.72 1.53
C TYR A 273 -7.33 -6.48 1.76
N GLY A 274 -8.65 -6.69 1.83
CA GLY A 274 -9.65 -5.66 1.99
C GLY A 274 -9.67 -4.62 0.87
N GLY A 275 -9.32 -5.01 -0.36
CA GLY A 275 -9.53 -4.19 -1.55
C GLY A 275 -10.85 -4.50 -2.27
N ALA A 276 -11.13 -3.74 -3.32
CA ALA A 276 -12.35 -3.86 -4.12
C ALA A 276 -12.09 -4.45 -5.52
N GLN A 277 -10.83 -4.79 -5.84
CA GLN A 277 -10.37 -5.32 -7.13
C GLN A 277 -10.76 -4.46 -8.34
N VAL A 278 -10.76 -3.15 -8.18
CA VAL A 278 -11.12 -2.19 -9.24
C VAL A 278 -9.97 -1.23 -9.54
N CYS A 279 -9.83 -0.85 -10.80
CA CYS A 279 -8.87 0.15 -11.24
C CYS A 279 -9.53 1.53 -11.29
N ALA A 280 -9.24 2.37 -10.30
CA ALA A 280 -9.73 3.74 -10.19
C ALA A 280 -8.78 4.78 -10.83
N MET A 281 -7.79 4.36 -11.61
CA MET A 281 -6.75 5.26 -12.17
C MET A 281 -7.30 6.30 -13.14
N LYS A 282 -8.41 6.00 -13.83
CA LYS A 282 -9.06 6.88 -14.82
C LYS A 282 -10.11 7.83 -14.22
N GLU A 283 -10.39 7.71 -12.92
CA GLU A 283 -11.33 8.59 -12.23
C GLU A 283 -10.68 9.95 -11.90
N THR A 284 -11.51 10.91 -11.49
CA THR A 284 -11.05 12.23 -11.06
C THR A 284 -10.52 12.16 -9.63
N TRP A 285 -9.25 12.51 -9.43
CA TRP A 285 -8.58 12.52 -8.12
C TRP A 285 -8.22 13.93 -7.63
N ASN A 286 -8.91 14.94 -8.16
CA ASN A 286 -8.93 16.29 -7.59
C ASN A 286 -9.95 16.35 -6.45
N ASP A 287 -9.88 17.41 -5.64
CA ASP A 287 -10.84 17.67 -4.56
C ASP A 287 -12.28 17.51 -5.05
N ALA A 288 -13.10 16.87 -4.23
CA ALA A 288 -14.47 16.58 -4.59
C ALA A 288 -15.27 17.88 -4.77
N THR A 289 -15.88 18.04 -5.94
CA THR A 289 -16.71 19.20 -6.29
C THR A 289 -18.08 18.75 -6.77
N ASP A 290 -19.03 19.67 -6.71
CA ASP A 290 -20.31 19.50 -7.38
C ASP A 290 -20.13 19.74 -8.88
N ALA A 291 -20.66 18.83 -9.68
CA ALA A 291 -20.71 18.91 -11.14
C ALA A 291 -22.17 18.95 -11.58
N GLU A 292 -22.49 19.92 -12.43
CA GLU A 292 -23.82 20.03 -13.04
C GLU A 292 -23.89 19.19 -14.33
N GLU A 293 -24.95 18.42 -14.47
CA GLU A 293 -25.27 17.69 -15.69
C GLU A 293 -26.73 17.96 -16.08
N LEU A 294 -26.96 18.39 -17.32
CA LEU A 294 -28.31 18.60 -17.84
C LEU A 294 -28.83 17.29 -18.41
N ILE A 295 -29.92 16.79 -17.85
CA ILE A 295 -30.54 15.54 -18.31
C ILE A 295 -31.94 15.86 -18.83
N SER A 296 -32.28 15.28 -19.99
CA SER A 296 -33.58 15.42 -20.63
C SER A 296 -34.14 14.04 -21.00
N PHE A 297 -35.34 13.73 -20.54
CA PHE A 297 -36.04 12.48 -20.89
C PHE A 297 -37.56 12.65 -20.77
N GLU A 298 -38.31 11.78 -21.43
CA GLU A 298 -39.76 11.68 -21.30
C GLU A 298 -40.12 10.59 -20.28
N LEU A 299 -40.91 10.93 -19.26
CA LEU A 299 -41.35 10.00 -18.23
C LEU A 299 -42.82 9.66 -18.42
N LYS A 300 -43.11 8.37 -18.63
CA LYS A 300 -44.48 7.86 -18.78
C LYS A 300 -45.32 8.09 -17.52
N PRO A 301 -46.66 8.15 -17.64
CA PRO A 301 -47.58 8.23 -16.51
C PRO A 301 -47.29 7.19 -15.43
N HIS A 302 -47.36 7.59 -14.16
CA HIS A 302 -47.21 6.72 -12.98
C HIS A 302 -45.91 5.91 -12.95
N LYS A 303 -44.83 6.46 -13.50
CA LYS A 303 -43.49 5.85 -13.48
C LYS A 303 -42.48 6.70 -12.72
N SER A 304 -41.50 6.00 -12.14
CA SER A 304 -40.34 6.58 -11.47
C SER A 304 -39.07 6.28 -12.24
N LEU A 305 -38.09 7.16 -12.08
CA LEU A 305 -36.77 7.08 -12.63
C LEU A 305 -35.75 7.42 -11.53
N TYR A 306 -34.69 6.64 -11.46
CA TYR A 306 -33.71 6.61 -10.41
C TYR A 306 -32.34 6.91 -11.01
N LEU A 307 -31.62 7.86 -10.41
CA LEU A 307 -30.29 8.25 -10.81
C LEU A 307 -29.31 7.71 -9.78
N TRP A 308 -28.44 6.83 -10.23
CA TRP A 308 -27.46 6.13 -9.43
C TRP A 308 -26.06 6.64 -9.74
N GLN A 309 -25.30 6.93 -8.70
CA GLN A 309 -23.90 7.28 -8.80
C GLN A 309 -23.05 6.24 -8.07
N TYR A 310 -21.97 5.79 -8.70
CA TYR A 310 -21.05 4.86 -8.07
C TYR A 310 -20.04 5.60 -7.20
N ARG A 311 -19.76 5.08 -6.01
CA ARG A 311 -18.74 5.61 -5.12
C ARG A 311 -17.86 4.50 -4.56
N LEU A 312 -16.59 4.82 -4.37
CA LEU A 312 -15.65 3.97 -3.62
C LEU A 312 -15.39 4.57 -2.24
N GLY A 313 -15.11 3.72 -1.27
CA GLY A 313 -14.76 4.15 0.08
C GLY A 313 -14.04 3.07 0.87
N LEU A 314 -13.71 3.39 2.11
CA LEU A 314 -13.01 2.53 3.05
C LEU A 314 -13.85 2.40 4.33
N GLY A 315 -14.19 1.17 4.72
CA GLY A 315 -15.15 0.93 5.79
C GLY A 315 -16.53 1.48 5.43
N ASP A 316 -16.98 2.50 6.15
CA ASP A 316 -18.24 3.18 5.86
C ASP A 316 -18.04 4.57 5.21
N GLU A 317 -16.79 5.00 5.10
CA GLU A 317 -16.44 6.36 4.67
C GLU A 317 -16.27 6.43 3.14
N PRO A 318 -17.08 7.23 2.43
CA PRO A 318 -16.91 7.44 0.99
C PRO A 318 -15.70 8.34 0.71
N VAL A 319 -14.83 7.89 -0.19
CA VAL A 319 -13.55 8.53 -0.51
C VAL A 319 -13.51 9.06 -1.94
N LEU A 320 -14.08 8.33 -2.90
CA LEU A 320 -14.08 8.69 -4.31
C LEU A 320 -15.50 8.65 -4.87
N PHE A 321 -15.93 9.76 -5.47
CA PHE A 321 -17.21 9.87 -6.17
C PHE A 321 -16.95 9.74 -7.66
N CYS A 322 -17.38 8.62 -8.25
CA CYS A 322 -17.09 8.31 -9.64
C CYS A 322 -17.92 9.19 -10.57
N ARG A 323 -17.40 9.48 -11.76
CA ARG A 323 -18.03 10.40 -12.71
C ARG A 323 -19.30 9.85 -13.37
N ASP A 324 -19.39 8.54 -13.53
CA ASP A 324 -20.44 7.90 -14.33
C ASP A 324 -21.75 7.81 -13.54
N LEU A 325 -22.86 8.06 -14.25
CA LEU A 325 -24.22 7.89 -13.74
C LEU A 325 -24.92 6.76 -14.47
N ILE A 326 -25.76 6.03 -13.74
CA ILE A 326 -26.74 5.12 -14.32
C ILE A 326 -28.13 5.66 -14.06
N ILE A 327 -28.93 5.71 -15.12
CA ILE A 327 -30.34 6.06 -15.06
C ILE A 327 -31.15 4.78 -15.25
N SER A 328 -32.01 4.45 -14.28
CA SER A 328 -32.86 3.26 -14.33
C SER A 328 -34.32 3.59 -13.97
N ASN A 329 -35.24 2.73 -14.41
CA ASN A 329 -36.63 2.71 -13.95
C ASN A 329 -36.83 1.78 -12.73
N GLU A 330 -35.79 1.04 -12.34
CA GLU A 330 -35.79 0.14 -11.19
C GLU A 330 -35.40 0.86 -9.90
N PRO A 331 -36.11 0.62 -8.78
CA PRO A 331 -35.80 1.21 -7.47
C PRO A 331 -34.59 0.58 -6.79
N ASN A 332 -34.14 -0.57 -7.28
CA ASN A 332 -32.97 -1.28 -6.74
C ASN A 332 -31.68 -0.75 -7.40
N PRO A 333 -30.56 -0.72 -6.66
CA PRO A 333 -29.28 -0.29 -7.21
C PRO A 333 -28.83 -1.21 -8.37
N PRO A 334 -28.12 -0.69 -9.37
CA PRO A 334 -27.51 -1.50 -10.41
C PRO A 334 -26.55 -2.56 -9.82
N ASN A 335 -26.45 -3.71 -10.48
CA ASN A 335 -25.61 -4.81 -10.02
C ASN A 335 -24.20 -4.80 -10.62
N ASN A 336 -23.97 -4.03 -11.70
CA ASN A 336 -22.68 -3.96 -12.38
C ASN A 336 -21.73 -2.98 -11.66
N VAL A 337 -20.44 -3.29 -11.66
CA VAL A 337 -19.39 -2.36 -11.26
C VAL A 337 -18.96 -1.58 -12.50
N PRO A 338 -19.01 -0.23 -12.50
CA PRO A 338 -18.70 0.56 -13.70
C PRO A 338 -17.20 0.72 -13.94
N LEU A 339 -16.37 0.37 -12.95
CA LEU A 339 -14.92 0.46 -13.02
C LEU A 339 -14.30 -0.81 -13.60
N PRO A 340 -13.24 -0.70 -14.42
CA PRO A 340 -12.52 -1.86 -14.92
C PRO A 340 -11.88 -2.64 -13.76
N PRO A 341 -11.74 -3.97 -13.88
CA PRO A 341 -11.04 -4.76 -12.87
C PRO A 341 -9.58 -4.33 -12.78
N ALA A 342 -9.03 -4.37 -11.56
CA ALA A 342 -7.60 -4.21 -11.36
C ALA A 342 -6.85 -5.42 -11.94
N GLN A 343 -5.72 -5.16 -12.61
CA GLN A 343 -4.82 -6.23 -13.04
C GLN A 343 -4.02 -6.74 -11.83
N PRO A 344 -3.80 -8.07 -11.73
CA PRO A 344 -3.05 -8.67 -10.64
C PRO A 344 -1.55 -8.32 -10.65
#